data_AF-A0AB33T5W4-F1
#
_entry.id   AF-A0AB33T5W4-F1
#
_cell.length_a   1.000
_cell.length_b   1.000
_cell.length_c   1.000
_cell.angle_alpha   90.00
_cell.angle_beta   90.00
_cell.angle_gamma   90.00
#
_symmetry.space_group_name_H-M   'P 1'
#
loop_
_entity.id
_entity.type
_entity.pdbx_description
1 polymer ?
#
loop_
_entity_poly.entity_id
_entity_poly.type
_entity_poly.pdbx_seq_one_letter_code
_entity_poly.pdbx_strand_id
1 'polypeptide(L)'
;MAVAAAVTAGCSSGTVQEATATVPQKPAILPQAAVDMSGWEAEIMASSPEASPDMARLYELTVADCDKTVDEFESMIAADTDGTMAIVRRGMRYVCPTRLDRVNQAQSNNNRGGREIDRACATTPTQRTDRQRELADATGC
;
A
#
# COMPACT_ATOMS: atom_id res chain seq x y z
N MET A 1 36.63 20.68 53.29
CA MET A 1 35.44 19.87 52.97
C MET A 1 35.57 19.40 51.54
N ALA A 2 35.35 18.10 51.30
CA ALA A 2 35.32 17.45 50.00
C ALA A 2 34.22 18.10 49.11
N VAL A 3 34.26 18.04 47.78
CA VAL A 3 34.16 16.82 46.96
C VAL A 3 34.80 17.03 45.57
N ALA A 4 35.59 16.02 45.16
CA ALA A 4 36.15 15.78 43.82
C ALA A 4 35.03 15.47 42.79
N ALA A 5 35.18 15.76 41.49
CA ALA A 5 35.78 14.88 40.48
C ALA A 5 35.28 15.40 39.10
N ALA A 6 35.88 15.19 37.93
CA ALA A 6 37.19 14.73 37.50
C ALA A 6 37.23 15.01 35.98
N VAL A 7 38.21 15.83 35.57
CA VAL A 7 39.08 15.73 34.39
C VAL A 7 38.62 14.93 33.14
N THR A 8 38.48 15.69 32.05
CA THR A 8 39.20 15.59 30.76
C THR A 8 39.39 14.23 30.07
N ALA A 9 38.83 14.14 28.87
CA ALA A 9 39.48 13.62 27.65
C ALA A 9 38.66 14.16 26.47
N GLY A 10 39.17 14.70 25.37
CA GLY A 10 40.51 14.87 24.83
C GLY A 10 40.29 15.33 23.38
N CYS A 11 41.00 16.35 22.92
CA CYS A 11 40.95 16.82 21.54
C CYS A 11 41.47 15.74 20.58
N SER A 12 40.66 15.36 19.60
CA SER A 12 41.11 14.70 18.38
C SER A 12 40.26 15.18 17.21
N SER A 13 40.93 15.80 16.24
CA SER A 13 40.40 16.20 14.93
C SER A 13 39.59 15.08 14.28
N GLY A 14 38.37 15.38 13.84
CA GLY A 14 37.52 14.45 13.10
C GLY A 14 36.41 15.23 12.41
N THR A 15 36.56 15.39 11.09
CA THR A 15 35.57 15.72 10.06
C THR A 15 34.18 16.16 10.53
N VAL A 16 33.79 17.36 10.10
CA VAL A 16 32.38 17.81 10.05
C VAL A 16 31.58 16.71 9.37
N GLN A 17 30.89 15.90 10.16
CA GLN A 17 30.00 14.88 9.65
C GLN A 17 28.83 15.63 9.05
N GLU A 18 28.82 15.72 7.72
CA GLU A 18 27.67 16.09 6.93
C GLU A 18 26.45 15.41 7.54
N ALA A 19 25.52 16.24 8.02
CA ALA A 19 24.16 15.81 8.26
C ALA A 19 23.66 15.28 6.92
N THR A 20 23.71 13.96 6.74
CA THR A 20 23.00 13.27 5.68
C THR A 20 21.54 13.63 5.89
N ALA A 21 21.05 14.56 5.07
CA ALA A 21 19.64 14.81 4.93
C ALA A 21 18.99 13.45 4.70
N THR A 22 18.23 12.98 5.70
CA THR A 22 17.49 11.74 5.63
C THR A 22 16.45 11.92 4.53
N VAL A 23 16.81 11.60 3.29
CA VAL A 23 15.85 11.34 2.24
C VAL A 23 14.83 10.38 2.86
N PRO A 24 13.52 10.62 2.77
CA PRO A 24 12.53 9.70 3.29
C PRO A 24 12.82 8.33 2.69
N GLN A 25 13.39 7.43 3.49
CA GLN A 25 13.67 6.09 3.01
C GLN A 25 12.31 5.49 2.69
N LYS A 26 12.10 5.19 1.40
CA LYS A 26 10.92 4.47 0.94
C LYS A 26 10.78 3.26 1.87
N PRO A 27 9.63 3.04 2.53
CA PRO A 27 9.50 1.97 3.50
C PRO A 27 9.93 0.64 2.89
N ALA A 28 10.69 -0.17 3.65
CA ALA A 28 11.43 -1.30 3.10
C ALA A 28 10.52 -2.34 2.42
N ILE A 29 10.93 -2.80 1.24
CA ILE A 29 10.50 -4.09 0.67
C ILE A 29 11.38 -5.14 1.36
N LEU A 30 10.77 -6.14 1.97
CA LEU A 30 11.48 -7.22 2.61
C LEU A 30 12.14 -8.10 1.55
N PRO A 31 13.42 -8.47 1.69
CA PRO A 31 14.03 -9.47 0.82
C PRO A 31 13.32 -10.81 1.02
N GLN A 32 13.27 -11.64 -0.03
CA GLN A 32 12.54 -12.92 -0.02
C GLN A 32 12.89 -13.81 1.17
N ALA A 33 14.17 -13.85 1.58
CA ALA A 33 14.64 -14.65 2.73
C ALA A 33 14.09 -14.17 4.09
N ALA A 34 13.54 -12.96 4.17
CA ALA A 34 12.91 -12.39 5.36
C ALA A 34 11.38 -12.47 5.31
N VAL A 35 10.80 -12.95 4.20
CA VAL A 35 9.36 -13.13 4.05
C VAL A 35 8.97 -14.51 4.56
N ASP A 36 7.90 -14.59 5.36
CA ASP A 36 7.29 -15.88 5.73
C ASP A 36 6.52 -16.47 4.53
N MET A 37 7.27 -17.09 3.63
CA MET A 37 6.73 -17.68 2.41
C MET A 37 5.77 -18.84 2.74
N SER A 38 6.07 -19.62 3.78
CA SER A 38 5.22 -20.73 4.23
C SER A 38 3.88 -20.27 4.79
N GLY A 39 3.87 -19.23 5.62
CA GLY A 39 2.64 -18.65 6.15
C GLY A 39 1.78 -18.04 5.04
N TRP A 40 2.43 -17.35 4.10
CA TRP A 40 1.73 -16.79 2.94
C TRP A 40 1.12 -17.87 2.05
N GLU A 41 1.88 -18.92 1.74
CA GLU A 41 1.40 -20.08 0.97
C GLU A 41 0.22 -20.74 1.68
N ALA A 42 0.32 -20.97 2.99
CA ALA A 42 -0.76 -21.55 3.79
C ALA A 42 -2.05 -20.70 3.74
N GLU A 43 -1.94 -19.36 3.76
CA GLU A 43 -3.10 -18.48 3.57
C GLU A 43 -3.73 -18.62 2.18
N ILE A 44 -2.92 -18.74 1.12
CA ILE A 44 -3.41 -18.96 -0.25
C ILE A 44 -4.17 -20.29 -0.32
N MET A 45 -3.55 -21.37 0.15
CA MET A 45 -4.12 -22.72 0.16
C MET A 45 -5.38 -22.81 1.02
N ALA A 46 -5.46 -22.06 2.12
CA ALA A 46 -6.67 -22.02 2.95
C ALA A 46 -7.87 -21.37 2.22
N SER A 47 -7.62 -20.40 1.33
CA SER A 47 -8.67 -19.78 0.51
C SER A 47 -8.95 -20.51 -0.81
N SER A 48 -7.99 -21.30 -1.31
CA SER A 48 -8.06 -22.03 -2.57
C SER A 48 -7.28 -23.35 -2.44
N PRO A 49 -7.88 -24.39 -1.83
CA PRO A 49 -7.19 -25.65 -1.52
C PRO A 49 -6.64 -26.39 -2.74
N GLU A 50 -7.23 -26.18 -3.91
CA GLU A 50 -6.81 -26.71 -5.21
C GLU A 50 -5.71 -25.89 -5.91
N ALA A 51 -5.29 -24.76 -5.34
CA ALA A 51 -4.23 -23.95 -5.91
C ALA A 51 -2.87 -24.66 -5.83
N SER A 52 -1.95 -24.27 -6.70
CA SER A 52 -0.54 -24.65 -6.63
C SER A 52 0.28 -23.38 -6.88
N PRO A 53 0.43 -22.52 -5.84
CA PRO A 53 1.01 -21.20 -6.01
C PRO A 53 2.53 -21.29 -6.21
N ASP A 54 3.03 -20.67 -7.28
CA ASP A 54 4.46 -20.40 -7.41
C ASP A 54 4.83 -19.22 -6.52
N MET A 55 5.26 -19.51 -5.29
CA MET A 55 5.57 -18.50 -4.28
C MET A 55 6.75 -17.61 -4.68
N ALA A 56 7.72 -18.12 -5.44
CA ALA A 56 8.82 -17.29 -5.93
C ALA A 56 8.31 -16.27 -6.95
N ARG A 57 7.45 -16.71 -7.88
CA ARG A 57 6.82 -15.81 -8.83
C ARG A 57 5.89 -14.80 -8.16
N LEU A 58 5.10 -15.22 -7.18
CA LEU A 58 4.22 -14.34 -6.42
C LEU A 58 5.01 -13.26 -5.66
N TYR A 59 6.16 -13.61 -5.09
CA TYR A 59 7.05 -12.62 -4.47
C TYR A 59 7.51 -11.57 -5.49
N GLU A 60 7.98 -11.97 -6.67
CA GLU A 60 8.42 -11.03 -7.71
C GLU A 60 7.29 -10.07 -8.14
N LEU A 61 6.09 -10.60 -8.37
CA LEU A 61 4.91 -9.82 -8.73
C LEU A 61 4.57 -8.82 -7.61
N THR A 62 4.60 -9.28 -6.36
CA THR A 62 4.31 -8.43 -5.21
C THR A 62 5.36 -7.33 -5.04
N VAL A 63 6.64 -7.59 -5.29
CA VAL A 63 7.68 -6.56 -5.28
C VAL A 63 7.38 -5.46 -6.29
N ALA A 64 6.90 -5.82 -7.49
CA ALA A 64 6.46 -4.84 -8.48
C ALA A 64 5.25 -4.03 -7.99
N ASP A 65 4.29 -4.69 -7.34
CA ASP A 65 3.12 -4.02 -6.77
C ASP A 65 3.48 -3.08 -5.61
N CYS A 66 4.47 -3.43 -4.79
CA CYS A 66 4.92 -2.60 -3.67
C CYS A 66 5.33 -1.19 -4.09
N ASP A 67 5.76 -1.01 -5.33
CA ASP A 67 6.19 0.26 -5.88
C ASP A 67 5.06 1.11 -6.48
N LYS A 68 3.88 0.51 -6.71
CA LYS A 68 2.72 1.19 -7.28
C LYS A 68 2.25 2.37 -6.43
N THR A 69 1.71 3.34 -7.13
CA THR A 69 1.04 4.52 -6.61
C THR A 69 -0.41 4.22 -6.24
N VAL A 70 -1.06 5.15 -5.55
CA VAL A 70 -2.49 5.04 -5.21
C VAL A 70 -3.33 4.95 -6.49
N ASP A 71 -3.08 5.80 -7.49
CA ASP A 71 -3.84 5.84 -8.75
C ASP A 71 -3.72 4.53 -9.56
N GLU A 72 -2.54 3.90 -9.54
CA GLU A 72 -2.35 2.59 -10.15
C GLU A 72 -3.16 1.50 -9.43
N PHE A 73 -3.20 1.54 -8.10
CA PHE A 73 -4.05 0.63 -7.34
C PHE A 73 -5.54 0.93 -7.55
N GLU A 74 -5.95 2.19 -7.69
CA GLU A 74 -7.34 2.54 -8.02
C GLU A 74 -7.74 1.97 -9.38
N SER A 75 -6.84 2.06 -10.37
CA SER A 75 -7.05 1.49 -11.70
C SER A 75 -7.16 -0.04 -11.65
N MET A 76 -6.32 -0.70 -10.87
CA MET A 76 -6.39 -2.16 -10.67
C MET A 76 -7.67 -2.57 -9.95
N ILE A 77 -8.09 -1.84 -8.91
CA ILE A 77 -9.34 -2.10 -8.17
C ILE A 77 -10.55 -1.89 -9.08
N ALA A 78 -10.56 -0.84 -9.91
CA ALA A 78 -11.65 -0.61 -10.85
C ALA A 78 -11.76 -1.70 -11.93
N ALA A 79 -10.64 -2.35 -12.27
CA ALA A 79 -10.59 -3.46 -13.22
C ALA A 79 -10.72 -4.85 -12.56
N ASP A 80 -10.79 -4.93 -11.23
CA ASP A 80 -10.82 -6.19 -10.48
C ASP A 80 -12.18 -6.88 -10.65
N THR A 81 -12.20 -7.93 -11.48
CA THR A 81 -13.41 -8.73 -11.74
C THR A 81 -13.35 -10.12 -11.12
N ASP A 82 -12.17 -10.57 -10.69
CA ASP A 82 -11.89 -11.93 -10.23
C ASP A 82 -11.33 -12.01 -8.80
N GLY A 83 -11.19 -10.87 -8.11
CA GLY A 83 -10.67 -10.81 -6.75
C GLY A 83 -9.14 -10.81 -6.69
N THR A 84 -8.46 -10.53 -7.81
CA THR A 84 -7.01 -10.32 -7.90
C THR A 84 -6.52 -9.34 -6.84
N MET A 85 -7.29 -8.29 -6.51
CA MET A 85 -6.86 -7.32 -5.50
C MET A 85 -6.76 -7.91 -4.09
N ALA A 86 -7.52 -8.96 -3.77
CA ALA A 86 -7.37 -9.67 -2.50
C ALA A 86 -6.01 -10.38 -2.42
N ILE A 87 -5.55 -10.94 -3.54
CA ILE A 87 -4.23 -11.59 -3.65
C ILE A 87 -3.11 -10.56 -3.54
N VAL A 88 -3.21 -9.45 -4.29
CA VAL A 88 -2.25 -8.33 -4.25
C VAL A 88 -2.11 -7.79 -2.83
N ARG A 89 -3.25 -7.48 -2.18
CA ARG A 89 -3.26 -6.98 -0.80
C ARG A 89 -2.64 -7.98 0.16
N ARG A 90 -2.94 -9.28 0.01
CA ARG A 90 -2.35 -10.34 0.84
C ARG A 90 -0.83 -10.39 0.66
N GLY A 91 -0.32 -10.42 -0.56
CA GLY A 91 1.12 -10.44 -0.83
C GLY A 91 1.84 -9.22 -0.24
N MET A 92 1.27 -8.03 -0.40
CA MET A 92 1.86 -6.81 0.16
C MET A 92 1.97 -6.83 1.69
N ARG A 93 1.10 -7.56 2.41
CA ARG A 93 1.25 -7.74 3.88
C ARG A 93 2.54 -8.47 4.24
N TYR A 94 2.96 -9.40 3.40
CA TYR A 94 4.16 -10.20 3.59
C TYR A 94 5.42 -9.49 3.09
N VAL A 95 5.35 -8.80 1.95
CA VAL A 95 6.53 -8.25 1.26
C VAL A 95 6.80 -6.78 1.59
N CYS A 96 5.78 -5.95 1.77
CA CYS A 96 5.92 -4.51 2.04
C CYS A 96 4.77 -3.96 2.92
N PRO A 97 4.63 -4.45 4.17
CA PRO A 97 3.50 -4.13 5.04
C PRO A 97 3.31 -2.63 5.27
N THR A 98 4.41 -1.88 5.30
CA THR A 98 4.45 -0.43 5.47
C THR A 98 3.89 0.36 4.28
N ARG A 99 3.55 -0.31 3.17
CA ARG A 99 3.00 0.31 1.94
C ARG A 99 1.55 -0.06 1.67
N LEU A 100 0.94 -0.88 2.53
CA LEU A 100 -0.47 -1.28 2.43
C LEU A 100 -1.43 -0.09 2.46
N ASP A 101 -1.04 1.02 3.09
CA ASP A 101 -1.86 2.23 3.16
C ASP A 101 -2.25 2.76 1.78
N ARG A 102 -1.41 2.53 0.76
CA ARG A 102 -1.72 2.92 -0.62
C ARG A 102 -2.89 2.13 -1.20
N VAL A 103 -2.90 0.82 -0.96
CA VAL A 103 -4.01 -0.07 -1.38
C VAL A 103 -5.27 0.28 -0.60
N ASN A 104 -5.14 0.51 0.71
CA ASN A 104 -6.28 0.90 1.55
C ASN A 104 -6.87 2.24 1.10
N GLN A 105 -6.02 3.22 0.77
CA GLN A 105 -6.44 4.52 0.27
C GLN A 105 -7.14 4.40 -1.09
N ALA A 106 -6.55 3.65 -2.03
CA ALA A 106 -7.14 3.39 -3.34
C ALA A 106 -8.52 2.73 -3.21
N GLN A 107 -8.67 1.74 -2.34
CA GLN A 107 -9.96 1.10 -2.09
C GLN A 107 -10.97 2.04 -1.44
N SER A 108 -10.53 2.91 -0.51
CA SER A 108 -11.38 3.94 0.06
C SER A 108 -11.87 4.93 -0.99
N ASN A 109 -11.00 5.36 -1.91
CA ASN A 109 -11.33 6.27 -3.01
C ASN A 109 -12.31 5.64 -3.99
N ASN A 110 -12.08 4.39 -4.40
CA ASN A 110 -12.98 3.64 -5.27
C ASN A 110 -14.38 3.46 -4.63
N ASN A 111 -14.43 3.04 -3.36
CA ASN A 111 -15.69 2.90 -2.62
C ASN A 111 -16.45 4.23 -2.48
N ARG A 112 -15.75 5.35 -2.31
CA ARG A 112 -16.38 6.68 -2.27
C ARG A 112 -16.94 7.05 -3.64
N GLY A 113 -16.16 6.86 -4.70
CA GLY A 113 -16.59 7.12 -6.08
C GLY A 113 -17.84 6.33 -6.46
N GLY A 114 -17.88 5.03 -6.17
CA GLY A 114 -19.05 4.18 -6.40
C GLY A 114 -20.31 4.70 -5.69
N ARG A 115 -20.21 5.05 -4.40
CA ARG A 115 -21.35 5.62 -3.65
C ARG A 115 -21.83 6.96 -4.20
N GLU A 116 -20.94 7.78 -4.75
CA GLU A 116 -21.30 9.05 -5.37
C GLU A 116 -22.06 8.83 -6.69
N ILE A 117 -21.64 7.85 -7.49
CA ILE A 117 -22.34 7.41 -8.70
C ILE A 117 -23.71 6.84 -8.34
N ASP A 118 -23.80 5.91 -7.40
CA ASP A 118 -25.08 5.32 -6.96
C ASP A 118 -26.06 6.40 -6.49
N ARG A 119 -25.56 7.36 -5.70
CA ARG A 119 -26.37 8.50 -5.26
C ARG A 119 -26.81 9.37 -6.44
N ALA A 120 -25.93 9.63 -7.40
CA ALA A 120 -26.27 10.40 -8.60
C ALA A 120 -27.37 9.71 -9.41
N CYS A 121 -27.25 8.41 -9.65
CA CYS A 121 -28.26 7.61 -10.35
C CYS A 121 -29.59 7.53 -9.59
N ALA A 122 -29.56 7.42 -8.27
CA ALA A 122 -30.77 7.35 -7.44
C ALA A 122 -31.46 8.71 -7.24
N THR A 123 -30.74 9.83 -7.42
CA THR A 123 -31.31 11.17 -7.28
C THR A 123 -32.11 11.54 -8.53
N THR A 124 -33.35 12.01 -8.36
CA THR A 124 -34.20 12.47 -9.47
C THR A 124 -33.46 13.56 -10.30
N PRO A 125 -33.51 13.53 -11.65
CA PRO A 125 -32.71 14.43 -12.48
C PRO A 125 -32.82 15.91 -12.13
N THR A 126 -34.01 16.38 -11.74
CA THR A 126 -34.30 17.77 -11.36
C THR A 126 -33.70 18.18 -10.01
N GLN A 127 -33.24 17.23 -9.20
CA GLN A 127 -32.67 17.45 -7.88
C GLN A 127 -31.15 17.20 -7.83
N ARG A 128 -30.54 16.80 -8.95
CA ARG A 128 -29.10 16.53 -9.03
C ARG A 128 -28.29 17.82 -8.92
N THR A 129 -27.28 17.82 -8.06
CA THR A 129 -26.20 18.82 -8.11
C THR A 129 -25.45 18.72 -9.45
N ASP A 130 -24.69 19.74 -9.84
CA ASP A 130 -23.94 19.71 -11.10
C ASP A 130 -22.97 18.51 -11.15
N ARG A 131 -22.30 18.22 -10.04
CA ARG A 131 -21.43 17.03 -9.91
C ARG A 131 -22.19 15.71 -10.11
N GLN A 132 -23.40 15.60 -9.56
CA GLN A 132 -24.22 14.40 -9.76
C GLN A 132 -24.71 14.27 -11.20
N ARG A 133 -24.98 15.38 -11.89
CA ARG A 133 -25.33 15.39 -13.31
C ARG A 133 -24.19 14.83 -14.16
N GLU A 134 -22.98 15.35 -13.97
CA GLU A 134 -21.78 14.85 -14.67
C GLU A 134 -21.53 13.36 -14.44
N LEU A 135 -21.64 12.90 -13.18
CA LEU A 135 -21.43 11.50 -12.84
C LEU A 135 -22.50 10.59 -13.47
N ALA A 136 -23.75 11.02 -13.46
CA ALA A 136 -24.86 10.27 -14.04
C ALA A 136 -24.72 10.19 -15.57
N ASP A 137 -24.42 11.32 -16.23
CA ASP A 137 -24.17 11.38 -17.68
C ASP A 137 -22.99 10.48 -18.09
N ALA A 138 -21.89 10.48 -17.31
CA ALA A 138 -20.72 9.63 -17.57
C ALA A 138 -21.00 8.13 -17.38
N THR A 139 -22.00 7.76 -16.56
CA THR A 139 -22.35 6.37 -16.26
C THR A 139 -23.62 5.88 -16.94
N GLY A 140 -24.35 6.76 -17.65
CA GLY A 140 -25.54 6.41 -18.41
C GLY A 140 -26.80 6.23 -17.57
N CYS A 141 -26.90 6.95 -16.45
CA CYS A 141 -28.09 7.08 -15.61
C CYS A 141 -28.45 8.58 -15.43
#